data_AF-Q1Q048-F1
#
_entry.id   AF-Q1Q048-F1
#
_cell.length_a   1.000
_cell.length_b   1.000
_cell.length_c   1.000
_cell.angle_alpha   90.00
_cell.angle_beta   90.00
_cell.angle_gamma   90.00
#
_symmetry.space_group_name_H-M   'P 1'
#
loop_
_entity.id
_entity.type
_entity.pdbx_description
1 polymer ?
#
loop_
_entity_poly.entity_id
_entity_poly.type
_entity_poly.pdbx_seq_one_letter_code
_entity_poly.pdbx_strand_id
1 'polypeptide(L)'
;MKYHALFFCLLTVGVVVNVPVNSKVIMAQGKAMEHEEVIAPTKELMKEIENRLNNMLSGILENNLKYVANEAGAIVDKSYKINQIFFDFNRKGNDWFKRAGIDPADTGEIAKREEEFTLYQSGIVYKALNVRKMAMSGNQEETLRAFTDMIETTCFACHRKNRDWLLDQPGSHGPGR
;
A
#
# COMPACT_ATOMS: atom_id res chain seq x y z
N MET A 1 -53.83 -0.83 49.02
CA MET A 1 -52.41 -1.06 49.38
C MET A 1 -51.90 -2.28 48.65
N LYS A 2 -51.24 -2.12 47.49
CA LYS A 2 -50.36 -3.14 46.88
C LYS A 2 -49.26 -2.40 46.10
N TYR A 3 -48.05 -2.92 46.25
CA TYR A 3 -46.75 -2.28 46.07
C TYR A 3 -46.39 -2.00 44.60
N HIS A 4 -45.72 -0.86 44.37
CA HIS A 4 -45.00 -0.56 43.13
C HIS A 4 -43.75 -1.45 43.03
N ALA A 5 -43.68 -2.29 41.99
CA ALA A 5 -42.45 -2.98 41.61
C ALA A 5 -41.69 -2.14 40.58
N LEU A 6 -40.56 -1.58 41.02
CA LEU A 6 -39.53 -0.98 40.17
C LEU A 6 -38.91 -2.09 39.30
N PHE A 7 -39.11 -2.00 37.99
CA PHE A 7 -38.51 -2.89 37.00
C PHE A 7 -37.09 -2.38 36.69
N PHE A 8 -36.10 -3.01 37.31
CA PHE A 8 -34.68 -2.72 37.12
C PHE A 8 -34.22 -3.37 35.80
N CYS A 9 -34.14 -2.58 34.73
CA CYS A 9 -33.69 -3.05 33.41
C CYS A 9 -32.15 -3.12 33.38
N LEU A 10 -31.61 -4.32 33.59
CA LEU A 10 -30.19 -4.63 33.44
C LEU A 10 -29.83 -4.63 31.94
N LEU A 11 -29.18 -3.57 31.48
CA LEU A 11 -28.51 -3.51 30.18
C LEU A 11 -27.23 -4.35 30.22
N THR A 12 -27.28 -5.56 29.69
CA THR A 12 -26.07 -6.35 29.41
C THR A 12 -25.51 -5.94 28.06
N VAL A 13 -24.34 -5.29 28.08
CA VAL A 13 -23.53 -5.00 26.90
C VAL A 13 -22.98 -6.31 26.35
N GLY A 14 -23.49 -6.72 25.18
CA GLY A 14 -22.95 -7.85 24.43
C GLY A 14 -21.61 -7.48 23.81
N VAL A 15 -20.54 -8.08 24.30
CA VAL A 15 -19.21 -8.03 23.68
C VAL A 15 -19.24 -8.90 22.43
N VAL A 16 -19.10 -8.30 21.25
CA VAL A 16 -18.90 -9.02 20.00
C VAL A 16 -17.44 -9.45 19.97
N VAL A 17 -17.17 -10.72 20.30
CA VAL A 17 -15.86 -11.32 20.07
C VAL A 17 -15.72 -11.66 18.58
N ASN A 18 -14.80 -10.97 17.91
CA ASN A 18 -14.46 -11.20 16.52
C ASN A 18 -13.64 -12.50 16.45
N VAL A 19 -14.28 -13.63 16.17
CA VAL A 19 -13.59 -14.90 15.97
C VAL A 19 -13.08 -14.94 14.52
N PRO A 20 -11.76 -14.97 14.26
CA PRO A 20 -11.28 -15.15 12.89
C PRO A 20 -11.63 -16.57 12.42
N VAL A 21 -12.50 -16.65 11.42
CA VAL A 21 -12.80 -17.90 10.72
C VAL A 21 -11.61 -18.24 9.83
N ASN A 22 -10.67 -19.03 10.36
CA ASN A 22 -9.63 -19.65 9.56
C ASN A 22 -10.26 -20.75 8.70
N SER A 23 -10.45 -20.48 7.41
CA SER A 23 -10.83 -21.49 6.43
C SER A 23 -9.65 -22.44 6.22
N LYS A 24 -9.66 -23.60 6.88
CA LYS A 24 -8.70 -24.67 6.61
C LYS A 24 -9.08 -25.37 5.30
N VAL A 25 -8.36 -25.08 4.23
CA VAL A 25 -8.33 -25.92 3.04
C VAL A 25 -7.43 -27.11 3.35
N ILE A 26 -7.99 -28.32 3.40
CA ILE A 26 -7.24 -29.56 3.60
C ILE A 26 -6.69 -29.98 2.24
N MET A 27 -5.41 -29.67 1.99
CA MET A 27 -4.64 -30.26 0.90
C MET A 27 -3.77 -31.39 1.47
N ALA A 28 -3.69 -32.46 0.68
CA ALA A 28 -3.05 -33.72 1.02
C ALA A 28 -1.64 -33.60 1.59
N GLN A 29 -1.32 -34.58 2.43
CA GLN A 29 -0.12 -34.86 3.22
C GLN A 29 1.22 -34.62 2.50
N GLY A 30 1.58 -33.35 2.28
CA GLY A 30 2.95 -32.88 2.17
C GLY A 30 3.27 -32.11 3.44
N LYS A 31 4.44 -32.34 4.03
CA LYS A 31 4.93 -31.63 5.22
C LYS A 31 4.75 -30.12 5.01
N ALA A 32 3.70 -29.54 5.59
CA ALA A 32 3.48 -28.11 5.57
C ALA A 32 4.59 -27.49 6.41
N MET A 33 5.67 -27.09 5.75
CA MET A 33 6.52 -26.05 6.30
C MET A 33 5.63 -24.83 6.39
N GLU A 34 5.26 -24.45 7.62
CA GLU A 34 4.77 -23.10 7.88
C GLU A 34 5.90 -22.15 7.48
N HIS A 35 5.85 -21.66 6.24
CA HIS A 35 6.60 -20.49 5.85
C HIS A 35 5.94 -19.34 6.58
N GLU A 36 6.44 -19.01 7.76
CA GLU A 36 6.18 -17.71 8.37
C GLU A 36 6.72 -16.68 7.38
N GLU A 37 5.82 -16.15 6.55
CA GLU A 37 6.18 -15.17 5.53
C GLU A 37 6.58 -13.90 6.27
N VAL A 38 7.89 -13.74 6.52
CA VAL A 38 8.43 -12.50 7.07
C VAL A 38 8.11 -11.39 6.07
N ILE A 39 7.09 -10.59 6.37
CA ILE A 39 6.71 -9.46 5.52
C ILE A 39 7.82 -8.41 5.67
N ALA A 40 8.68 -8.32 4.67
CA ALA A 40 9.73 -7.30 4.64
C ALA A 40 9.09 -5.90 4.76
N PRO A 41 9.68 -4.95 5.52
CA PRO A 41 9.15 -3.59 5.69
C PRO A 41 8.86 -2.88 4.35
N THR A 42 9.66 -3.14 3.32
CA THR A 42 9.44 -2.66 1.96
C THR A 42 8.12 -3.16 1.35
N LYS A 43 7.75 -4.44 1.59
CA LYS A 43 6.50 -5.04 1.12
C LYS A 43 5.30 -4.45 1.86
N GLU A 44 5.43 -4.26 3.17
CA GLU A 44 4.38 -3.65 3.98
C GLU A 44 4.08 -2.22 3.53
N LEU A 45 5.11 -1.37 3.39
CA LEU A 45 4.94 0.01 2.89
C LEU A 45 4.25 0.04 1.52
N MET A 46 4.69 -0.82 0.59
CA MET A 46 4.09 -0.86 -0.75
C MET A 46 2.62 -1.31 -0.71
N LYS A 47 2.28 -2.27 0.15
CA LYS A 47 0.88 -2.70 0.35
C LYS A 47 0.01 -1.58 0.94
N GLU A 48 0.56 -0.81 1.87
CA GLU A 48 -0.15 0.36 2.41
C GLU A 48 -0.41 1.39 1.31
N ILE A 49 0.60 1.72 0.50
CA ILE A 49 0.45 2.64 -0.64
C ILE A 49 -0.59 2.10 -1.62
N GLU A 50 -0.52 0.82 -2.00
CA GLU A 50 -1.48 0.16 -2.89
C GLU A 50 -2.92 0.27 -2.36
N ASN A 51 -3.14 0.00 -1.08
CA ASN A 51 -4.47 0.14 -0.46
C ASN A 51 -5.00 1.58 -0.58
N ARG A 52 -4.15 2.58 -0.35
CA ARG A 52 -4.55 4.00 -0.52
C ARG A 52 -4.88 4.34 -1.96
N LEU A 53 -4.13 3.80 -2.94
CA LEU A 53 -4.43 3.98 -4.36
C LEU A 53 -5.78 3.35 -4.74
N ASN A 54 -6.06 2.14 -4.26
CA ASN A 54 -7.34 1.46 -4.48
C ASN A 54 -8.51 2.22 -3.85
N ASN A 55 -8.32 2.76 -2.64
CA ASN A 55 -9.31 3.61 -1.98
C ASN A 55 -9.58 4.89 -2.76
N MET A 56 -8.54 5.54 -3.30
CA MET A 56 -8.71 6.71 -4.16
C MET A 56 -9.49 6.37 -5.42
N LEU A 57 -9.14 5.30 -6.13
CA LEU A 57 -9.88 4.89 -7.33
C LEU A 57 -11.35 4.61 -7.01
N SER A 58 -11.63 3.86 -5.94
CA SER A 58 -13.00 3.56 -5.50
C SER A 58 -13.75 4.85 -5.15
N GLY A 59 -13.13 5.74 -4.38
CA GLY A 59 -13.71 7.04 -4.04
C GLY A 59 -13.94 7.94 -5.25
N ILE A 60 -13.08 7.90 -6.26
CA ILE A 60 -13.29 8.62 -7.53
C ILE A 60 -14.51 8.05 -8.23
N LEU A 61 -14.63 6.72 -8.38
CA LEU A 61 -15.74 6.08 -9.07
C LEU A 61 -17.09 6.30 -8.37
N GLU A 62 -17.10 6.35 -7.04
CA GLU A 62 -18.28 6.65 -6.22
C GLU A 62 -18.58 8.16 -6.09
N ASN A 63 -17.77 9.01 -6.73
CA ASN A 63 -17.81 10.47 -6.60
C ASN A 63 -17.67 10.98 -5.14
N ASN A 64 -16.99 10.22 -4.28
CA ASN A 64 -16.65 10.59 -2.91
C ASN A 64 -15.32 11.36 -2.87
N LEU A 65 -15.30 12.55 -3.48
CA LEU A 65 -14.06 13.32 -3.69
C LEU A 65 -13.42 13.83 -2.39
N LYS A 66 -14.19 14.02 -1.33
CA LYS A 66 -13.63 14.34 0.01
C LYS A 66 -12.79 13.18 0.54
N TYR A 67 -13.24 11.94 0.36
CA TYR A 67 -12.48 10.76 0.75
C TYR A 67 -11.19 10.64 -0.08
N VAL A 68 -11.27 10.86 -1.40
CA VAL A 68 -10.11 10.88 -2.30
C VAL A 68 -9.06 11.90 -1.84
N ALA A 69 -9.47 13.12 -1.48
CA ALA A 69 -8.56 14.15 -0.98
C ALA A 69 -7.79 13.73 0.29
N ASN A 70 -8.44 12.98 1.19
CA ASN A 70 -7.83 12.47 2.41
C ASN A 70 -6.83 11.35 2.11
N GLU A 71 -7.21 10.39 1.27
CA GLU A 71 -6.34 9.27 0.88
C GLU A 71 -5.11 9.77 0.10
N ALA A 72 -5.28 10.78 -0.77
CA ALA A 72 -4.18 11.45 -1.46
C ALA A 72 -3.22 12.14 -0.47
N GLY A 73 -3.74 12.74 0.60
CA GLY A 73 -2.92 13.25 1.70
C GLY A 73 -2.13 12.14 2.40
N ALA A 74 -2.75 11.01 2.68
CA ALA A 74 -2.09 9.87 3.31
C ALA A 74 -0.98 9.27 2.44
N ILE A 75 -1.13 9.30 1.10
CA ILE A 75 -0.06 8.91 0.16
C ILE A 75 1.19 9.78 0.35
N VAL A 76 1.03 11.09 0.55
CA VAL A 76 2.18 12.00 0.79
C VAL A 76 2.98 11.52 1.99
N ASP A 77 2.32 11.26 3.12
CA ASP A 77 2.97 10.81 4.36
C ASP A 77 3.69 9.46 4.19
N LYS A 78 3.08 8.53 3.46
CA LYS A 78 3.69 7.22 3.18
C LYS A 78 4.86 7.34 2.21
N SER A 79 4.79 8.25 1.25
CA SER A 79 5.84 8.44 0.24
C SER A 79 7.15 8.87 0.88
N TYR A 80 7.11 9.71 1.92
CA TYR A 80 8.32 10.12 2.65
C TYR A 80 9.06 8.97 3.34
N LYS A 81 8.43 7.80 3.51
CA LYS A 81 9.06 6.62 4.11
C LYS A 81 9.78 5.73 3.08
N ILE A 82 9.61 5.99 1.78
CA ILE A 82 10.14 5.12 0.72
C ILE A 82 11.66 5.00 0.85
N ASN A 83 12.40 6.11 0.79
CA ASN A 83 13.86 6.02 0.87
C ASN A 83 14.34 5.46 2.21
N GLN A 84 13.73 5.88 3.31
CA GLN A 84 14.10 5.43 4.64
C GLN A 84 14.00 3.90 4.79
N ILE A 85 12.95 3.30 4.23
CA ILE A 85 12.70 1.87 4.35
C ILE A 85 13.51 1.05 3.33
N PHE A 86 13.74 1.59 2.13
CA PHE A 86 14.49 0.88 1.08
C PHE A 86 16.01 0.96 1.28
N PHE A 87 16.51 2.07 1.81
CA PHE A 87 17.95 2.36 1.97
C PHE A 87 18.34 2.54 3.44
N ASP A 88 17.80 1.69 4.31
CA ASP A 88 18.09 1.74 5.74
C ASP A 88 19.60 1.57 6.04
N PHE A 89 20.01 2.03 7.24
CA PHE A 89 21.41 1.97 7.65
C PHE A 89 21.93 0.52 7.78
N ASN A 90 21.04 -0.46 7.99
CA ASN A 90 21.41 -1.87 8.09
C ASN A 90 21.44 -2.57 6.73
N ARG A 91 22.33 -2.10 5.86
CA ARG A 91 22.42 -2.55 4.46
C ARG A 91 22.64 -4.07 4.30
N LYS A 92 23.40 -4.70 5.19
CA LYS A 92 23.70 -6.15 5.11
C LYS A 92 22.49 -7.03 5.45
N GLY A 93 21.56 -6.53 6.26
CA GLY A 93 20.33 -7.23 6.64
C GLY A 93 19.12 -6.89 5.78
N ASN A 94 19.29 -6.03 4.77
CA ASN A 94 18.20 -5.53 3.97
C ASN A 94 17.90 -6.47 2.78
N ASP A 95 16.82 -7.26 2.92
CA ASP A 95 16.36 -8.22 1.90
C ASP A 95 15.99 -7.58 0.56
N TRP A 96 15.78 -6.26 0.50
CA TRP A 96 15.57 -5.58 -0.77
C TRP A 96 16.84 -5.52 -1.62
N PHE A 97 18.01 -5.18 -1.05
CA PHE A 97 19.27 -5.20 -1.81
C PHE A 97 19.56 -6.57 -2.41
N LYS A 98 19.34 -7.64 -1.62
CA LYS A 98 19.49 -9.02 -2.08
C LYS A 98 18.55 -9.35 -3.26
N ARG A 99 17.27 -8.95 -3.17
CA ARG A 99 16.30 -9.17 -4.26
C ARG A 99 16.58 -8.33 -5.50
N ALA A 100 17.14 -7.13 -5.32
CA ALA A 100 17.51 -6.23 -6.40
C ALA A 100 18.88 -6.56 -7.02
N GLY A 101 19.62 -7.53 -6.48
CA GLY A 101 20.97 -7.87 -6.93
C GLY A 101 22.00 -6.77 -6.67
N ILE A 102 21.77 -5.92 -5.66
CA ILE A 102 22.66 -4.82 -5.28
C ILE A 102 23.65 -5.33 -4.22
N ASP A 103 24.94 -5.12 -4.43
CA ASP A 103 25.96 -5.40 -3.41
C ASP A 103 25.85 -4.37 -2.26
N PRO A 104 25.59 -4.79 -1.01
CA PRO A 104 25.53 -3.89 0.14
C PRO A 104 26.83 -3.11 0.40
N ALA A 105 27.96 -3.54 -0.15
CA ALA A 105 29.25 -2.85 -0.07
C ALA A 105 29.47 -1.81 -1.18
N ASP A 106 28.70 -1.85 -2.27
CA ASP A 106 28.79 -0.87 -3.35
C ASP A 106 28.05 0.42 -2.98
N THR A 107 28.75 1.28 -2.24
CA THR A 107 28.21 2.55 -1.78
C THR A 107 27.85 3.51 -2.92
N GLY A 108 28.49 3.37 -4.08
CA GLY A 108 28.24 4.22 -5.25
C GLY A 108 26.92 3.87 -5.93
N GLU A 109 26.68 2.59 -6.19
CA GLU A 109 25.39 2.13 -6.75
C GLU A 109 24.24 2.39 -5.77
N ILE A 110 24.45 2.18 -4.47
CA ILE A 110 23.41 2.47 -3.45
C ILE A 110 23.04 3.95 -3.46
N ALA A 111 24.03 4.87 -3.45
CA ALA A 111 23.77 6.31 -3.47
C ALA A 111 23.01 6.73 -4.73
N LYS A 112 23.41 6.20 -5.90
CA LYS A 112 22.70 6.46 -7.16
C LYS A 112 21.24 5.98 -7.11
N ARG A 113 20.98 4.80 -6.56
CA ARG A 113 19.61 4.27 -6.41
C ARG A 113 18.77 5.10 -5.45
N GLU A 114 19.36 5.56 -4.36
CA GLU A 114 18.69 6.43 -3.39
C GLU A 114 18.31 7.78 -4.03
N GLU A 115 19.21 8.38 -4.81
CA GLU A 115 18.91 9.59 -5.59
C GLU A 115 17.77 9.36 -6.58
N GLU A 116 17.79 8.25 -7.31
CA GLU A 116 16.71 7.90 -8.26
C GLU A 116 15.36 7.71 -7.54
N PHE A 117 15.34 7.01 -6.41
CA PHE A 117 14.12 6.86 -5.62
C PHE A 117 13.63 8.17 -5.02
N THR A 118 14.54 9.09 -4.67
CA THR A 118 14.19 10.45 -4.21
C THR A 118 13.40 11.22 -5.28
N LEU A 119 13.75 11.08 -6.55
CA LEU A 119 13.01 11.70 -7.66
C LEU A 119 11.60 11.12 -7.77
N TYR A 120 11.45 9.79 -7.69
CA TYR A 120 10.13 9.15 -7.72
C TYR A 120 9.29 9.52 -6.50
N GLN A 121 9.87 9.50 -5.30
CA GLN A 121 9.22 9.94 -4.07
C GLN A 121 8.68 11.37 -4.21
N SER A 122 9.50 12.30 -4.69
CA SER A 122 9.10 13.69 -4.90
C SER A 122 7.99 13.81 -5.95
N GLY A 123 8.07 13.01 -7.02
CA GLY A 123 7.02 12.90 -8.03
C GLY A 123 5.69 12.43 -7.45
N ILE A 124 5.70 11.38 -6.61
CA ILE A 124 4.49 10.87 -5.95
C ILE A 124 3.88 11.95 -5.07
N VAL A 125 4.68 12.63 -4.25
CA VAL A 125 4.20 13.72 -3.39
C VAL A 125 3.54 14.82 -4.21
N TYR A 126 4.23 15.31 -5.25
CA TYR A 126 3.70 16.37 -6.11
C TYR A 126 2.38 15.97 -6.79
N LYS A 127 2.33 14.78 -7.36
CA LYS A 127 1.16 14.28 -8.09
C LYS A 127 0.00 13.96 -7.14
N ALA A 128 0.25 13.40 -5.96
CA ALA A 128 -0.76 13.17 -4.93
C ALA A 128 -1.38 14.49 -4.44
N LEU A 129 -0.57 15.54 -4.25
CA LEU A 129 -1.08 16.88 -3.93
C LEU A 129 -1.93 17.45 -5.07
N ASN A 130 -1.60 17.16 -6.33
CA ASN A 130 -2.43 17.54 -7.47
C ASN A 130 -3.77 16.79 -7.49
N VAL A 131 -3.78 15.47 -7.24
CA VAL A 131 -5.01 14.68 -7.07
C VAL A 131 -5.88 15.28 -5.98
N ARG A 132 -5.29 15.57 -4.82
CA ARG A 132 -6.00 16.22 -3.70
C ARG A 132 -6.60 17.56 -4.11
N LYS A 133 -5.86 18.39 -4.84
CA LYS A 133 -6.34 19.69 -5.33
C LYS A 133 -7.56 19.53 -6.25
N MET A 134 -7.51 18.59 -7.20
CA MET A 134 -8.64 18.32 -8.11
C MET A 134 -9.85 17.73 -7.38
N ALA A 135 -9.61 16.84 -6.43
CA ALA A 135 -10.69 16.28 -5.61
C ALA A 135 -11.39 17.36 -4.77
N MET A 136 -10.62 18.30 -4.20
CA MET A 136 -11.15 19.42 -3.43
C MET A 136 -11.89 20.47 -4.29
N SER A 137 -11.64 20.53 -5.61
CA SER A 137 -12.40 21.39 -6.51
C SER A 137 -13.75 20.79 -6.94
N GLY A 138 -14.02 19.53 -6.56
CA GLY A 138 -15.29 18.86 -6.85
C GLY A 138 -15.40 18.31 -8.28
N ASN A 139 -14.32 18.29 -9.05
CA ASN A 139 -14.34 17.79 -10.43
C ASN A 139 -13.84 16.34 -10.49
N GLN A 140 -14.78 15.39 -10.65
CA GLN A 140 -14.50 13.96 -10.69
C GLN A 140 -13.60 13.56 -11.86
N GLU A 141 -13.84 14.11 -13.05
CA GLU A 141 -13.07 13.78 -14.27
C GLU A 141 -11.62 14.24 -14.16
N GLU A 142 -11.41 15.50 -13.73
CA GLU A 142 -10.06 16.04 -13.51
C GLU A 142 -9.34 15.30 -12.38
N THR A 143 -10.07 14.84 -11.36
CA THR A 143 -9.50 14.01 -10.29
C THR A 143 -9.03 12.66 -10.83
N LEU A 144 -9.83 12.00 -11.69
CA LEU A 144 -9.45 10.73 -12.32
C LEU A 144 -8.23 10.90 -13.25
N ARG A 145 -8.20 11.99 -14.03
CA ARG A 145 -7.06 12.31 -14.90
C ARG A 145 -5.78 12.51 -14.08
N ALA A 146 -5.85 13.31 -13.02
CA ALA A 146 -4.71 13.53 -12.11
C ALA A 146 -4.26 12.23 -11.42
N PHE A 147 -5.21 11.37 -11.01
CA PHE A 147 -4.90 10.08 -10.39
C PHE A 147 -4.18 9.15 -11.38
N THR A 148 -4.66 9.06 -12.61
CA THR A 148 -4.05 8.22 -13.65
C THR A 148 -2.64 8.69 -14.00
N ASP A 149 -2.46 10.00 -14.20
CA ASP A 149 -1.16 10.62 -14.45
C ASP A 149 -0.17 10.35 -13.30
N MET A 150 -0.62 10.39 -12.04
CA MET A 150 0.21 9.98 -10.90
C MET A 150 0.70 8.53 -11.05
N ILE A 151 -0.20 7.58 -11.30
CA ILE A 151 0.16 6.15 -11.44
C ILE A 151 1.16 5.94 -12.57
N GLU A 152 0.90 6.50 -13.74
CA GLU A 152 1.73 6.30 -14.94
C GLU A 152 3.13 6.91 -14.77
N THR A 153 3.20 8.15 -14.30
CA THR A 153 4.46 8.92 -14.27
C THR A 153 5.32 8.62 -13.04
N THR A 154 4.76 7.98 -12.01
CA THR A 154 5.49 7.66 -10.78
C THR A 154 5.57 6.16 -10.53
N CYS A 155 4.46 5.50 -10.24
CA CYS A 155 4.42 4.08 -9.86
C CYS A 155 4.93 3.19 -10.99
N PHE A 156 4.37 3.33 -12.20
CA PHE A 156 4.78 2.52 -13.35
C PHE A 156 6.16 2.90 -13.87
N ALA A 157 6.54 4.17 -13.80
CA ALA A 157 7.89 4.61 -14.19
C ALA A 157 8.96 3.99 -13.27
N CYS A 158 8.76 4.02 -11.95
CA CYS A 158 9.68 3.41 -10.99
C CYS A 158 9.73 1.88 -11.13
N HIS A 159 8.56 1.23 -11.22
CA HIS A 159 8.50 -0.23 -11.32
C HIS A 159 9.14 -0.77 -12.60
N ARG A 160 8.96 -0.11 -13.75
CA ARG A 160 9.65 -0.53 -14.98
C ARG A 160 11.17 -0.51 -14.80
N LYS A 161 11.70 0.58 -14.22
CA LYS A 161 13.14 0.73 -14.07
C LYS A 161 13.75 -0.18 -12.99
N ASN A 162 13.01 -0.44 -11.91
CA ASN A 162 13.56 -1.02 -10.68
C ASN A 162 12.89 -2.33 -10.24
N ARG A 163 11.97 -2.89 -11.02
CA ARG A 163 11.19 -4.09 -10.67
C ARG A 163 10.89 -4.99 -11.87
N ASP A 164 11.38 -4.70 -13.08
CA ASP A 164 10.97 -5.42 -14.31
C ASP A 164 11.26 -6.93 -14.32
N TRP A 165 12.05 -7.47 -13.37
CA TRP A 165 12.13 -8.91 -13.12
C TRP A 165 10.78 -9.56 -12.69
N LEU A 166 9.75 -8.75 -12.41
CA LEU A 166 8.40 -9.24 -12.03
C LEU A 166 7.47 -9.46 -13.22
N LEU A 167 7.78 -8.89 -14.39
CA LEU A 167 7.02 -9.14 -15.63
C LEU A 167 7.46 -10.43 -16.34
N ASP A 168 8.63 -10.97 -15.98
CA ASP A 168 9.13 -12.29 -16.45
C ASP A 168 8.70 -13.47 -15.56
N GLN A 169 7.75 -13.27 -14.64
CA GLN A 169 7.18 -14.35 -13.81
C GLN A 169 6.13 -15.14 -14.62
N PRO A 170 6.16 -16.49 -14.65
CA PRO A 170 5.11 -17.28 -15.28
C PRO A 170 3.75 -16.95 -14.65
N GLY A 171 2.81 -16.46 -15.47
CA GLY A 171 1.47 -16.04 -15.02
C GLY A 171 1.28 -14.54 -14.72
N SER A 172 2.31 -13.70 -14.95
CA SER A 172 2.19 -12.23 -14.88
C SER A 172 1.43 -11.63 -16.08
N HIS A 173 1.21 -12.40 -17.14
CA HIS A 173 0.42 -12.00 -18.29
C HIS A 173 -1.05 -12.32 -18.02
N GLY A 174 -1.87 -11.27 -17.85
CA GLY A 174 -3.31 -11.40 -18.00
C GLY A 174 -3.66 -12.02 -19.37
N PRO A 175 -4.91 -12.49 -19.55
CA PRO A 175 -5.31 -13.17 -20.78
C PRO A 175 -5.24 -12.20 -21.97
N GLY A 176 -4.12 -12.15 -22.67
CA GLY A 176 -3.92 -11.17 -23.75
C GLY A 176 -2.48 -10.90 -24.20
N ARG A 177 -1.51 -11.76 -23.87
CA ARG A 177 -0.24 -11.83 -24.62
C ARG A 177 -0.02 -13.23 -25.13
#